data_AF-A0A954LH14-F1
#
_entry.id   AF-A0A954LH14-F1
#
_cell.length_a   1.000
_cell.length_b   1.000
_cell.length_c   1.000
_cell.angle_alpha   90.00
_cell.angle_beta   90.00
_cell.angle_gamma   90.00
#
_symmetry.space_group_name_H-M   'P 1'
#
loop_
_entity.id
_entity.type
_entity.pdbx_description
1 polymer ?
#
loop_
_entity_poly.entity_id
_entity_poly.type
_entity_poly.pdbx_seq_one_letter_code
_entity_poly.pdbx_strand_id
1 'polypeptide(L)'
;MPFLKLSVELLDQTYHGCGDGGSPEWPPSPLRVFQSLVASAARGQMIGEDWERALNWLAAQSPPTIVAPPHRVGTPYRASVPNNAMDIVAKAWSRGNETGKDAQPSTHKAMKTIRPTYLPEGSRVFYLWLLDREPATEVLGHIERLRILARQLVALGWGLDLVVGNLEVISDDAIDQLSGERWIPSTANTHLLRVPHAHTLAALQNRHAQFERRFQGGALTPVPQLSPAAFRRISYRRDWEPEPRPVAAFRLLQLDGERFRIFSTRRACAVAGMLRHITATTAQETGWSEDRVGTFILGHGESRDDSSHQPVGRERFAFVPLPSLEKRQKEGSAHVVGPIRRALVFVPEGGATDAIEWAKRNL
;
A
#
# COMPACT_ATOMS: atom_id res chain seq x y z
N MET A 1 -3.05 22.24 15.71
CA MET A 1 -1.67 21.72 15.85
C MET A 1 -0.91 22.09 14.59
N PRO A 2 0.42 22.33 14.63
CA PRO A 2 1.18 22.63 13.43
C PRO A 2 1.49 21.35 12.64
N PHE A 3 1.57 21.49 11.32
CA PHE A 3 1.96 20.40 10.41
C PHE A 3 3.13 20.82 9.54
N LEU A 4 4.07 19.91 9.34
CA LEU A 4 5.05 20.00 8.27
C LEU A 4 4.36 19.56 6.97
N LYS A 5 4.21 20.48 6.01
CA LYS A 5 3.69 20.18 4.68
C LYS A 5 4.83 20.21 3.67
N LEU A 6 5.09 19.07 3.04
CA LEU A 6 5.88 19.01 1.82
C LEU A 6 4.91 18.96 0.63
N SER A 7 5.04 19.92 -0.26
CA SER A 7 4.33 19.97 -1.54
C SER A 7 5.25 19.51 -2.68
N VAL A 8 4.70 18.71 -3.58
CA VAL A 8 5.38 18.24 -4.79
C VAL A 8 4.41 18.44 -5.95
N GLU A 9 4.77 19.31 -6.88
CA GLU A 9 3.99 19.60 -8.09
C GLU A 9 4.63 18.91 -9.29
N LEU A 10 3.92 17.97 -9.89
CA LEU A 10 4.32 17.36 -11.15
C LEU A 10 4.15 18.38 -12.27
N LEU A 11 5.18 18.51 -13.12
CA LEU A 11 5.19 19.42 -14.27
C LEU A 11 4.38 18.90 -15.45
N ASP A 12 4.04 17.61 -15.43
CA ASP A 12 3.11 16.98 -16.36
C ASP A 12 1.89 16.44 -15.59
N GLN A 13 0.77 16.28 -16.29
CA GLN A 13 -0.45 15.64 -15.77
C GLN A 13 -0.36 14.10 -15.81
N THR A 14 0.85 13.56 -15.91
CA THR A 14 1.12 12.13 -15.91
C THR A 14 2.17 11.76 -14.88
N TYR A 15 2.06 10.55 -14.35
CA TYR A 15 2.99 9.99 -13.38
C TYR A 15 3.25 8.52 -13.64
N HIS A 16 4.50 8.08 -13.58
CA HIS A 16 4.96 6.75 -14.01
C HIS A 16 5.48 5.88 -12.87
N GLY A 17 5.15 6.21 -11.62
CA GLY A 17 5.56 5.42 -10.47
C GLY A 17 5.02 4.00 -10.51
N CYS A 18 5.93 3.04 -10.30
CA CYS A 18 5.60 1.63 -10.13
C CYS A 18 5.89 1.15 -8.70
N GLY A 19 4.95 0.39 -8.16
CA GLY A 19 5.05 -0.35 -6.91
C GLY A 19 5.53 -1.79 -7.15
N ASP A 20 5.26 -2.65 -6.16
CA ASP A 20 5.62 -4.06 -6.22
C ASP A 20 4.88 -4.78 -7.38
N GLY A 21 5.57 -5.71 -8.04
CA GLY A 21 5.01 -6.46 -9.18
C GLY A 21 4.76 -5.64 -10.45
N GLY A 22 5.25 -4.40 -10.53
CA GLY A 22 5.07 -3.52 -11.69
C GLY A 22 3.69 -2.88 -11.78
N SER A 23 2.91 -2.92 -10.70
CA SER A 23 1.63 -2.22 -10.61
C SER A 23 1.84 -0.70 -10.51
N PRO A 24 0.98 0.14 -11.10
CA PRO A 24 1.00 1.58 -10.85
C PRO A 24 0.93 1.87 -9.35
N GLU A 25 1.80 2.74 -8.87
CA GLU A 25 1.80 3.23 -7.48
C GLU A 25 1.09 4.59 -7.50
N TRP A 26 -0.06 4.73 -6.83
CA TRP A 26 -0.65 6.03 -6.57
C TRP A 26 -1.33 6.05 -5.20
N PRO A 27 -1.19 7.12 -4.40
CA PRO A 27 -0.30 8.27 -4.60
C PRO A 27 1.20 7.87 -4.54
N PRO A 28 2.13 8.73 -4.97
CA PRO A 28 3.56 8.44 -4.86
C PRO A 28 3.93 8.18 -3.39
N SER A 29 4.62 7.07 -3.12
CA SER A 29 4.88 6.64 -1.75
C SER A 29 5.81 7.61 -0.98
N PRO A 30 5.67 7.74 0.36
CA PRO A 30 6.57 8.57 1.16
C PRO A 30 8.05 8.20 1.00
N LEU A 31 8.38 6.92 0.77
CA LEU A 31 9.74 6.49 0.47
C LEU A 31 10.27 7.12 -0.83
N ARG A 32 9.43 7.25 -1.86
CA ARG A 32 9.85 7.80 -3.15
C ARG A 32 10.22 9.27 -3.02
N VAL A 33 9.41 10.03 -2.28
CA VAL A 33 9.70 11.42 -1.95
C VAL A 33 10.97 11.54 -1.12
N PHE A 34 11.13 10.67 -0.11
CA PHE A 34 12.34 10.61 0.69
C PHE A 34 13.58 10.36 -0.18
N GLN A 35 13.52 9.42 -1.12
CA GLN A 35 14.59 9.17 -2.08
C GLN A 35 14.91 10.39 -2.95
N SER A 36 13.89 11.15 -3.37
CA SER A 36 14.10 12.39 -4.12
C SER A 36 14.77 13.49 -3.27
N LEU A 37 14.45 13.60 -1.98
CA LEU A 37 15.15 14.49 -1.04
C LEU A 37 16.61 14.06 -0.84
N VAL A 38 16.87 12.76 -0.70
CA VAL A 38 18.23 12.20 -0.61
C VAL A 38 19.03 12.50 -1.87
N ALA A 39 18.44 12.33 -3.06
CA ALA A 39 19.08 12.68 -4.32
C ALA A 39 19.40 14.18 -4.41
N SER A 40 18.51 15.04 -3.90
CA SER A 40 18.69 16.49 -3.84
C SER A 40 19.80 16.91 -2.87
N ALA A 41 20.03 16.14 -1.80
CA ALA A 41 21.10 16.38 -0.85
C ALA A 41 22.47 15.92 -1.38
N ALA A 42 22.50 14.80 -2.10
CA ALA A 42 23.74 14.22 -2.60
C ALA A 42 24.32 15.03 -3.77
N ARG A 43 23.54 15.39 -4.80
CA ARG A 43 24.00 16.13 -6.01
C ARG A 43 25.34 15.64 -6.60
N GLY A 44 25.60 14.33 -6.54
CA GLY A 44 26.86 13.73 -7.02
C GLY A 44 28.03 13.80 -6.03
N GLN A 45 27.76 14.11 -4.76
CA GLN A 45 28.72 14.18 -3.66
C GLN A 45 28.19 13.42 -2.43
N MET A 46 29.07 13.22 -1.45
CA MET A 46 28.66 12.71 -0.15
C MET A 46 27.73 13.70 0.56
N ILE A 47 26.71 13.16 1.23
CA ILE A 47 25.75 13.96 2.00
C ILE A 47 26.48 14.47 3.26
N GLY A 48 26.49 15.79 3.47
CA GLY A 48 27.07 16.36 4.70
C GLY A 48 26.26 16.02 5.94
N GLU A 49 26.92 15.91 7.10
CA GLU A 49 26.34 15.46 8.38
C GLU A 49 25.04 16.17 8.79
N ASP A 50 24.98 17.48 8.54
CA ASP A 50 23.81 18.32 8.81
C ASP A 50 22.56 17.89 8.01
N TRP A 51 22.76 17.53 6.74
CA TRP A 51 21.71 17.04 5.86
C TRP A 51 21.31 15.62 6.25
N GLU A 52 22.28 14.78 6.62
CA GLU A 52 22.01 13.43 7.11
C GLU A 52 21.15 13.46 8.38
N ARG A 53 21.46 14.32 9.35
CA ARG A 53 20.65 14.49 10.57
C ARG A 53 19.22 14.90 10.24
N ALA A 54 19.03 15.88 9.36
CA ALA A 54 17.70 16.32 8.96
C ALA A 54 16.90 15.23 8.21
N LEU A 55 17.55 14.47 7.32
CA LEU A 55 16.94 13.35 6.61
C LEU A 55 16.59 12.20 7.56
N ASN A 56 17.47 11.84 8.50
CA ASN A 56 17.19 10.82 9.51
C ASN A 56 16.04 11.22 10.42
N TRP A 57 15.97 12.50 10.82
CA TRP A 57 14.84 13.04 11.56
C TRP A 57 13.53 12.88 10.78
N LEU A 58 13.49 13.24 9.48
CA LEU A 58 12.30 13.06 8.65
C LEU A 58 11.92 11.58 8.50
N ALA A 59 12.91 10.70 8.32
CA ALA A 59 12.69 9.27 8.18
C ALA A 59 12.09 8.63 9.44
N ALA A 60 12.40 9.18 10.62
CA ALA A 60 11.87 8.71 11.90
C ALA A 60 10.42 9.11 12.17
N GLN A 61 9.85 10.04 11.39
CA GLN A 61 8.48 10.52 11.60
C GLN A 61 7.43 9.42 11.38
N SER A 62 6.26 9.63 11.97
CA SER A 62 5.06 8.84 11.68
C SER A 62 4.71 8.90 10.19
N PRO A 63 4.08 7.86 9.62
CA PRO A 63 3.60 7.90 8.24
C PRO A 63 2.71 9.14 8.01
N PRO A 64 2.99 9.96 6.98
CA PRO A 64 2.26 11.20 6.75
C PRO A 64 0.84 10.94 6.27
N THR A 65 -0.05 11.90 6.47
CA THR A 65 -1.27 12.00 5.63
C THR A 65 -0.85 12.51 4.26
N ILE A 66 -1.40 11.94 3.19
CA ILE A 66 -1.10 12.37 1.82
C ILE A 66 -2.36 12.99 1.21
N VAL A 67 -2.26 14.20 0.68
CA VAL A 67 -3.34 14.80 -0.11
C VAL A 67 -2.91 14.79 -1.56
N ALA A 68 -3.65 14.10 -2.42
CA ALA A 68 -3.29 13.91 -3.82
C ALA A 68 -4.51 14.12 -4.73
N PRO A 69 -4.33 14.61 -5.96
CA PRO A 69 -5.44 14.75 -6.89
C PRO A 69 -6.05 13.37 -7.21
N PRO A 70 -7.34 13.33 -7.58
CA PRO A 70 -7.93 12.17 -8.21
C PRO A 70 -7.07 11.70 -9.40
N HIS A 71 -7.04 10.40 -9.63
CA HIS A 71 -6.21 9.80 -10.65
C HIS A 71 -6.98 8.78 -11.48
N ARG A 72 -6.48 8.55 -12.69
CA ARG A 72 -6.94 7.46 -13.56
C ARG A 72 -5.74 6.67 -14.05
N VAL A 73 -5.72 5.37 -13.73
CA VAL A 73 -4.72 4.46 -14.30
C VAL A 73 -4.94 4.38 -15.81
N GLY A 74 -3.90 4.69 -16.57
CA GLY A 74 -3.92 4.68 -18.03
C GLY A 74 -3.86 3.28 -18.62
N THR A 75 -4.24 3.18 -19.90
CA THR A 75 -4.06 1.96 -20.69
C THR A 75 -2.57 1.69 -20.87
N PRO A 76 -2.07 0.48 -20.55
CA PRO A 76 -0.67 0.14 -20.79
C PRO A 76 -0.36 0.16 -22.29
N TYR A 77 0.79 0.72 -22.65
CA TYR A 77 1.33 0.64 -24.00
C TYR A 77 2.75 0.08 -23.98
N ARG A 78 3.21 -0.42 -25.13
CA ARG A 78 4.56 -0.96 -25.29
C ARG A 78 5.41 0.00 -26.09
N ALA A 79 6.53 0.40 -25.52
CA ALA A 79 7.56 1.17 -26.20
C ALA A 79 8.75 0.26 -26.53
N SER A 80 9.19 0.33 -27.78
CA SER A 80 10.42 -0.33 -28.22
C SER A 80 11.62 0.53 -27.85
N VAL A 81 12.37 0.15 -26.81
CA VAL A 81 13.55 0.92 -26.38
C VAL A 81 14.84 0.20 -26.75
N PRO A 82 15.96 0.93 -26.98
CA PRO A 82 17.27 0.31 -27.08
C PRO A 82 17.54 -0.56 -25.84
N ASN A 83 18.00 -1.78 -26.06
CA ASN A 83 18.46 -2.66 -25.00
C ASN A 83 19.95 -2.39 -24.75
N ASN A 84 20.40 -2.51 -23.50
CA ASN A 84 21.81 -2.39 -23.16
C ASN A 84 22.55 -3.68 -23.54
N ALA A 85 22.68 -3.93 -24.86
CA ALA A 85 23.27 -5.14 -25.45
C ALA A 85 24.56 -4.83 -26.24
N MET A 86 25.29 -3.80 -25.82
CA MET A 86 26.54 -3.37 -26.48
C MET A 86 27.65 -4.43 -26.36
N ASP A 87 27.54 -5.36 -25.43
CA ASP A 87 28.41 -6.54 -25.32
C ASP A 87 28.28 -7.48 -26.54
N ILE A 88 27.05 -7.68 -27.02
CA ILE A 88 26.77 -8.46 -28.24
C ILE A 88 27.37 -7.75 -29.46
N VAL A 89 27.17 -6.43 -29.54
CA VAL A 89 27.70 -5.59 -30.61
C VAL A 89 29.22 -5.59 -30.63
N ALA A 90 29.85 -5.35 -29.48
CA ALA A 90 31.30 -5.37 -29.35
C ALA A 90 31.91 -6.73 -29.73
N LYS A 91 31.25 -7.84 -29.38
CA LYS A 91 31.67 -9.20 -29.77
C LYS A 91 31.48 -9.50 -31.26
N ALA A 92 30.53 -8.84 -31.93
CA ALA A 92 30.40 -8.94 -33.39
C ALA A 92 31.53 -8.17 -34.08
N TRP A 93 31.78 -6.94 -33.67
CA TRP A 93 32.87 -6.11 -34.20
C TRP A 93 34.26 -6.72 -33.99
N SER A 94 34.52 -7.31 -32.82
CA SER A 94 35.82 -7.96 -32.55
C SER A 94 36.11 -9.18 -33.43
N ARG A 95 35.07 -9.75 -34.05
CA ARG A 95 35.18 -10.85 -35.04
C ARG A 95 35.16 -10.34 -36.49
N GLY A 96 35.26 -9.03 -36.71
CA GLY A 96 35.22 -8.40 -38.03
C GLY A 96 33.83 -8.34 -38.68
N ASN A 97 32.76 -8.58 -37.91
CA ASN A 97 31.39 -8.47 -38.41
C ASN A 97 30.82 -7.08 -38.07
N GLU A 98 30.77 -6.19 -39.06
CA GLU A 98 30.27 -4.81 -38.90
C GLU A 98 28.84 -4.61 -39.44
N THR A 99 28.30 -5.58 -40.17
CA THR A 99 27.07 -5.39 -40.96
C THR A 99 25.89 -6.26 -40.51
N GLY A 100 26.15 -7.37 -39.79
CA GLY A 100 25.13 -8.29 -39.32
C GLY A 100 24.21 -7.70 -38.24
N LYS A 101 23.09 -8.37 -37.96
CA LYS A 101 22.12 -7.97 -36.92
C LYS A 101 22.80 -7.68 -35.58
N ASP A 102 23.65 -8.60 -35.13
CA ASP A 102 24.40 -8.49 -33.89
C ASP A 102 25.41 -7.34 -33.88
N ALA A 103 25.81 -6.81 -35.04
CA ALA A 103 26.71 -5.67 -35.17
C ALA A 103 25.99 -4.31 -35.18
N GLN A 104 24.65 -4.32 -35.22
CA GLN A 104 23.81 -3.12 -35.30
C GLN A 104 23.08 -2.88 -33.97
N PRO A 105 23.49 -1.87 -33.16
CA PRO A 105 22.82 -1.54 -31.91
C PRO A 105 21.30 -1.31 -32.05
N SER A 106 20.86 -0.77 -33.19
CA SER A 106 19.45 -0.50 -33.48
C SER A 106 18.58 -1.76 -33.51
N THR A 107 19.16 -2.95 -33.73
CA THR A 107 18.39 -4.21 -33.81
C THR A 107 18.16 -4.84 -32.45
N HIS A 108 18.93 -4.44 -31.44
CA HIS A 108 18.79 -4.90 -30.06
C HIS A 108 17.83 -4.00 -29.30
N LYS A 109 16.53 -4.21 -29.52
CA LYS A 109 15.46 -3.50 -28.81
C LYS A 109 14.77 -4.40 -27.80
N ALA A 110 14.41 -3.84 -26.65
CA ALA A 110 13.56 -4.46 -25.66
C ALA A 110 12.18 -3.78 -25.65
N MET A 111 11.12 -4.56 -25.49
CA MET A 111 9.77 -4.01 -25.27
C MET A 111 9.60 -3.65 -23.79
N LYS A 112 9.37 -2.37 -23.51
CA LYS A 112 8.98 -1.92 -22.17
C LYS A 112 7.49 -1.62 -22.15
N THR A 113 6.79 -2.24 -21.21
CA THR A 113 5.41 -1.87 -20.91
C THR A 113 5.43 -0.64 -20.02
N ILE A 114 4.78 0.44 -20.47
CA ILE A 114 4.59 1.67 -19.72
C ILE A 114 3.10 1.79 -19.41
N ARG A 115 2.77 2.16 -18.18
CA ARG A 115 1.38 2.37 -17.74
C ARG A 115 1.32 3.68 -16.94
N PRO A 116 1.04 4.82 -17.60
CA PRO A 116 1.00 6.10 -16.91
C PRO A 116 -0.23 6.21 -16.01
N THR A 117 -0.12 7.02 -14.97
CA THR A 117 -1.23 7.49 -14.14
C THR A 117 -1.58 8.90 -14.58
N TYR A 118 -2.81 9.13 -15.01
CA TYR A 118 -3.29 10.45 -15.44
C TYR A 118 -3.90 11.22 -14.27
N LEU A 119 -3.64 12.52 -14.23
CA LEU A 119 -4.03 13.43 -13.16
C LEU A 119 -4.93 14.56 -13.70
N PRO A 120 -6.24 14.29 -13.91
CA PRO A 120 -7.14 15.20 -14.62
C PRO A 120 -7.48 16.50 -13.85
N GLU A 121 -7.39 16.47 -12.52
CA GLU A 121 -7.92 17.53 -11.64
C GLU A 121 -6.81 18.28 -10.87
N GLY A 122 -5.55 18.11 -11.28
CA GLY A 122 -4.40 18.76 -10.68
C GLY A 122 -3.18 17.86 -10.62
N SER A 123 -2.00 18.42 -10.39
CA SER A 123 -0.72 17.69 -10.42
C SER A 123 0.07 17.78 -9.10
N ARG A 124 -0.52 18.40 -8.07
CA ARG A 124 0.16 18.68 -6.80
C ARG A 124 -0.21 17.67 -5.73
N VAL A 125 0.81 17.03 -5.15
CA VAL A 125 0.69 16.10 -4.03
C VAL A 125 1.28 16.74 -2.77
N PHE A 126 0.62 16.57 -1.64
CA PHE A 126 1.04 17.07 -0.34
C PHE A 126 1.28 15.92 0.63
N TYR A 127 2.35 16.01 1.41
CA TYR A 127 2.67 15.10 2.51
C TYR A 127 2.66 15.89 3.81
N LEU A 128 1.84 15.45 4.76
CA LEU A 128 1.53 16.16 5.99
C LEU A 128 2.00 15.32 7.18
N TRP A 129 2.99 15.83 7.92
CA TRP A 129 3.41 15.27 9.20
C TRP A 129 2.95 16.17 10.33
N LEU A 130 2.30 15.60 11.34
CA LEU A 130 1.96 16.31 12.56
C LEU A 130 3.25 16.71 13.30
N LEU A 131 3.33 17.96 13.73
CA LEU A 131 4.42 18.46 14.56
C LEU A 131 3.90 18.72 15.98
N ASP A 132 4.84 18.67 16.93
CA ASP A 132 4.60 19.18 18.28
C ASP A 132 4.24 20.67 18.23
N ARG A 133 3.39 21.12 19.16
CA ARG A 133 2.94 22.52 19.22
C ARG A 133 4.10 23.50 19.35
N GLU A 134 5.14 23.09 20.07
CA GLU A 134 6.37 23.85 20.28
C GLU A 134 7.57 22.96 19.91
N PRO A 135 7.95 22.91 18.62
CA PRO A 135 9.09 22.12 18.18
C PRO A 135 10.39 22.65 18.81
N ALA A 136 11.26 21.76 19.28
CA ALA A 136 12.57 22.13 19.77
C ALA A 136 13.40 22.87 18.69
N THR A 137 14.35 23.72 19.11
CA THR A 137 15.23 24.49 18.20
C THR A 137 15.95 23.61 17.17
N GLU A 138 16.37 22.41 17.58
CA GLU A 138 16.99 21.44 16.68
C GLU A 138 16.04 20.99 15.55
N VAL A 139 14.76 20.76 15.87
CA VAL A 139 13.73 20.40 14.89
C VAL A 139 13.50 21.52 13.89
N LEU A 140 13.47 22.77 14.34
CA LEU A 140 13.40 23.93 13.44
C LEU A 140 14.60 23.96 12.48
N GLY A 141 15.80 23.68 12.99
CA GLY A 141 17.02 23.55 12.19
C GLY A 141 16.96 22.44 11.14
N HIS A 142 16.28 21.31 11.42
CA HIS A 142 16.02 20.26 10.45
C HIS A 142 15.00 20.69 9.38
N ILE A 143 13.91 21.35 9.78
CA ILE A 143 12.88 21.85 8.87
C ILE A 143 13.46 22.84 7.87
N GLU A 144 14.32 23.77 8.30
CA GLU A 144 15.00 24.73 7.42
C GLU A 144 15.86 24.02 6.35
N ARG A 145 16.62 23.01 6.75
CA ARG A 145 17.43 22.20 5.83
C ARG A 145 16.55 21.42 4.85
N LEU A 146 15.52 20.74 5.35
CA LEU A 146 14.58 20.02 4.50
C LEU A 146 13.85 20.95 3.53
N ARG A 147 13.61 22.22 3.89
CA ARG A 147 13.07 23.22 2.97
C ARG A 147 13.99 23.50 1.79
N ILE A 148 15.28 23.63 2.05
CA ILE A 148 16.28 23.81 0.99
C ILE A 148 16.26 22.59 0.06
N LEU A 149 16.27 21.37 0.60
CA LEU A 149 16.21 20.14 -0.20
C LEU A 149 14.90 20.02 -1.00
N ALA A 150 13.77 20.37 -0.41
CA ALA A 150 12.46 20.33 -1.06
C ALA A 150 12.41 21.23 -2.30
N ARG A 151 12.99 22.44 -2.21
CA ARG A 151 13.09 23.38 -3.34
C ARG A 151 14.06 22.94 -4.44
N GLN A 152 14.83 21.89 -4.18
CA GLN A 152 15.81 21.33 -5.09
C GLN A 152 15.36 20.02 -5.73
N LEU A 153 14.14 19.56 -5.44
CA LEU A 153 13.56 18.39 -6.10
C LEU A 153 13.50 18.62 -7.62
N VAL A 154 13.89 17.59 -8.38
CA VAL A 154 13.87 17.60 -9.86
C VAL A 154 12.91 16.57 -10.42
N ALA A 155 12.87 15.38 -9.80
CA ALA A 155 12.01 14.29 -10.23
C ALA A 155 11.49 13.48 -9.04
N LEU A 156 10.31 12.88 -9.20
CA LEU A 156 9.70 11.98 -8.23
C LEU A 156 9.60 10.57 -8.82
N GLY A 157 10.62 9.74 -8.60
CA GLY A 157 10.67 8.40 -9.18
C GLY A 157 11.45 8.37 -10.49
N TRP A 158 10.77 8.27 -11.63
CA TRP A 158 11.47 8.18 -12.92
C TRP A 158 11.93 9.57 -13.36
N GLY A 159 13.00 9.65 -14.16
CA GLY A 159 13.49 10.94 -14.68
C GLY A 159 12.51 11.67 -15.62
N LEU A 160 11.38 11.03 -15.97
CA LEU A 160 10.28 11.60 -16.73
C LEU A 160 9.25 12.29 -15.84
N ASP A 161 9.19 11.93 -14.55
CA ASP A 161 8.24 12.48 -13.58
C ASP A 161 8.84 13.74 -12.94
N LEU A 162 9.01 14.80 -13.74
CA LEU A 162 9.62 16.05 -13.31
C LEU A 162 8.72 16.79 -12.31
N VAL A 163 9.34 17.38 -11.28
CA VAL A 163 8.61 18.04 -10.20
C VAL A 163 9.26 19.34 -9.74
N VAL A 164 8.45 20.19 -9.11
CA VAL A 164 8.89 21.29 -8.25
C VAL A 164 8.41 21.01 -6.83
N GLY A 165 9.26 21.25 -5.84
CA GLY A 165 8.93 21.03 -4.44
C GLY A 165 9.01 22.28 -3.57
N ASN A 166 8.26 22.28 -2.49
CA ASN A 166 8.39 23.26 -1.41
C ASN A 166 7.97 22.64 -0.07
N LEU A 167 8.52 23.14 1.03
CA LEU A 167 8.21 22.66 2.37
C LEU A 167 7.96 23.83 3.33
N GLU A 168 6.89 23.73 4.10
CA GLU A 168 6.38 24.80 4.94
C GLU A 168 5.68 24.23 6.17
N VAL A 169 5.61 25.03 7.24
CA VAL A 169 4.83 24.69 8.43
C VAL A 169 3.48 25.40 8.32
N ILE A 170 2.39 24.66 8.46
CA ILE A 170 1.02 25.16 8.31
C ILE A 170 0.16 24.81 9.53
N SER A 171 -0.96 25.52 9.69
CA SER A 171 -1.97 25.22 10.71
C SER A 171 -2.98 24.16 10.22
N ASP A 172 -3.80 23.65 11.15
CA ASP A 172 -4.94 22.77 10.84
C ASP A 172 -5.88 23.40 9.81
N ASP A 173 -6.28 24.66 10.00
CA ASP A 173 -7.21 25.36 9.10
C ASP A 173 -6.70 25.43 7.66
N ALA A 174 -5.38 25.45 7.47
CA ALA A 174 -4.77 25.46 6.14
C ALA A 174 -4.76 24.08 5.46
N ILE A 175 -4.90 22.98 6.23
CA ILE A 175 -5.03 21.61 5.68
C ILE A 175 -6.40 21.40 5.06
N ASP A 176 -7.44 21.97 5.66
CA ASP A 176 -8.81 21.85 5.15
C ASP A 176 -8.99 22.54 3.79
N GLN A 177 -8.16 23.55 3.52
CA GLN A 177 -8.11 24.26 2.25
C GLN A 177 -7.35 23.51 1.14
N LEU A 178 -6.65 22.42 1.45
CA LEU A 178 -5.94 21.63 0.44
C LEU A 178 -6.92 20.84 -0.42
N SER A 179 -6.85 21.03 -1.74
CA SER A 179 -7.65 20.30 -2.72
C SER A 179 -7.05 18.92 -2.99
N GLY A 180 -7.88 17.87 -2.95
CA GLY A 180 -7.50 16.51 -3.34
C GLY A 180 -8.13 15.45 -2.43
N GLU A 181 -7.89 14.20 -2.79
CA GLU A 181 -8.22 13.04 -1.97
C GLU A 181 -7.23 12.93 -0.82
N ARG A 182 -7.76 12.75 0.41
CA ARG A 182 -6.94 12.53 1.60
C ARG A 182 -6.71 11.04 1.78
N TRP A 183 -5.46 10.64 1.78
CA TRP A 183 -4.99 9.28 2.03
C TRP A 183 -4.36 9.24 3.42
N ILE A 184 -4.97 8.47 4.31
CA ILE A 184 -4.54 8.35 5.70
C ILE A 184 -3.99 6.94 5.96
N PRO A 185 -2.98 6.81 6.85
CA PRO A 185 -2.51 5.51 7.30
C PRO A 185 -3.65 4.66 7.86
N SER A 186 -3.67 3.38 7.53
CA SER A 186 -4.69 2.43 7.94
C SER A 186 -4.07 1.15 8.47
N THR A 187 -4.83 0.46 9.33
CA THR A 187 -4.58 -0.92 9.78
C THR A 187 -5.05 -1.96 8.76
N ALA A 188 -5.73 -1.53 7.69
CA ALA A 188 -6.05 -2.38 6.56
C ALA A 188 -4.79 -3.02 5.97
N ASN A 189 -4.92 -4.09 5.20
CA ASN A 189 -3.84 -4.58 4.36
C ASN A 189 -4.12 -4.27 2.88
N THR A 190 -4.62 -3.06 2.62
CA THR A 190 -5.00 -2.56 1.28
C THR A 190 -4.12 -1.38 0.89
N HIS A 191 -3.78 -1.23 -0.38
CA HIS A 191 -2.99 -0.08 -0.88
C HIS A 191 -1.72 0.21 -0.06
N LEU A 192 -0.80 -0.75 -0.07
CA LEU A 192 0.47 -0.64 0.66
C LEU A 192 1.42 0.36 -0.01
N LEU A 193 1.79 1.41 0.73
CA LEU A 193 2.83 2.36 0.35
C LEU A 193 4.09 2.15 1.19
N ARG A 194 5.24 2.37 0.56
CA ARG A 194 6.54 2.29 1.21
C ARG A 194 6.81 3.59 1.97
N VAL A 195 7.19 3.48 3.25
CA VAL A 195 7.45 4.62 4.13
C VAL A 195 8.86 4.49 4.71
N PRO A 196 9.66 5.57 4.74
CA PRO A 196 10.98 5.51 5.34
C PRO A 196 10.92 5.24 6.85
N HIS A 197 12.05 4.81 7.39
CA HIS A 197 12.32 4.67 8.82
C HIS A 197 13.80 4.96 9.09
N ALA A 198 14.23 4.87 10.35
CA ALA A 198 15.56 5.26 10.81
C ALA A 198 16.74 4.66 10.01
N HIS A 199 16.61 3.47 9.42
CA HIS A 199 17.71 2.86 8.65
C HIS A 199 17.60 3.05 7.13
N THR A 200 16.57 3.76 6.63
CA THR A 200 16.36 3.94 5.20
C THR A 200 17.53 4.69 4.54
N LEU A 201 18.02 5.78 5.16
CA LEU A 201 19.11 6.58 4.59
C LEU A 201 20.39 5.76 4.43
N ALA A 202 20.82 5.08 5.50
CA ALA A 202 22.00 4.23 5.48
C ALA A 202 21.90 3.12 4.42
N ALA A 203 20.72 2.51 4.27
CA ALA A 203 20.50 1.50 3.23
C ALA A 203 20.61 2.08 1.79
N LEU A 204 20.13 3.31 1.57
CA LEU A 204 20.28 4.01 0.29
C LEU A 204 21.74 4.35 0.00
N GLN A 205 22.48 4.87 0.98
CA GLN A 205 23.92 5.17 0.86
C GLN A 205 24.73 3.90 0.58
N ASN A 206 24.47 2.81 1.30
CA ASN A 206 25.12 1.52 1.07
C ASN A 206 24.86 0.99 -0.34
N ARG A 207 23.61 1.10 -0.81
CA ARG A 207 23.25 0.71 -2.17
C ARG A 207 23.96 1.56 -3.22
N HIS A 208 24.11 2.86 -2.97
CA HIS A 208 24.89 3.75 -3.85
C HIS A 208 26.37 3.35 -3.87
N ALA A 209 26.99 3.10 -2.71
CA ALA A 209 28.39 2.67 -2.64
C ALA A 209 28.62 1.33 -3.38
N GLN A 210 27.68 0.39 -3.26
CA GLN A 210 27.70 -0.85 -4.06
C GLN A 210 27.60 -0.57 -5.56
N PHE A 211 26.79 0.41 -5.96
CA PHE A 211 26.67 0.81 -7.36
C PHE A 211 27.95 1.44 -7.92
N GLU A 212 28.65 2.25 -7.15
CA GLU A 212 29.95 2.81 -7.57
C GLU A 212 31.01 1.71 -7.73
N ARG A 213 30.95 0.68 -6.87
CA ARG A 213 31.89 -0.45 -6.88
C ARG A 213 31.44 -1.62 -7.75
N ARG A 214 30.32 -1.50 -8.48
CA ARG A 214 29.72 -2.62 -9.23
C ARG A 214 30.58 -3.11 -10.38
N PHE A 215 31.54 -2.32 -10.82
CA PHE A 215 32.54 -2.69 -11.83
C PHE A 215 33.92 -2.70 -11.17
N GLN A 216 34.36 -3.87 -10.72
CA GLN A 216 35.67 -4.05 -10.10
C GLN A 216 36.33 -5.33 -10.64
N GLY A 217 37.65 -5.26 -10.88
CA GLY A 217 38.42 -6.42 -11.34
C GLY A 217 37.96 -7.00 -12.68
N GLY A 218 37.36 -6.19 -13.55
CA GLY A 218 36.80 -6.64 -14.84
C GLY A 218 35.47 -7.39 -14.73
N ALA A 219 34.89 -7.52 -13.54
CA ALA A 219 33.60 -8.15 -13.31
C ALA A 219 32.50 -7.12 -13.00
N LEU A 220 31.29 -7.38 -13.49
CA LEU A 220 30.07 -6.65 -13.13
C LEU A 220 29.33 -7.40 -12.02
N THR A 221 29.21 -6.79 -10.85
CA THR A 221 28.38 -7.29 -9.75
C THR A 221 27.04 -6.56 -9.76
N PRO A 222 25.91 -7.24 -10.07
CA PRO A 222 24.60 -6.62 -10.04
C PRO A 222 24.27 -6.06 -8.65
N VAL A 223 23.83 -4.81 -8.59
CA VAL A 223 23.38 -4.19 -7.33
C VAL A 223 21.94 -4.61 -7.06
N PRO A 224 21.64 -5.23 -5.92
CA PRO A 224 20.28 -5.64 -5.60
C PRO A 224 19.32 -4.45 -5.47
N GLN A 225 18.03 -4.75 -5.51
CA GLN A 225 17.01 -3.78 -5.13
C GLN A 225 17.15 -3.41 -3.64
N LEU A 226 16.59 -2.27 -3.25
CA LEU A 226 16.57 -1.85 -1.86
C LEU A 226 15.89 -2.94 -1.00
N SER A 227 16.56 -3.38 0.06
CA SER A 227 16.07 -4.45 0.93
C SER A 227 14.68 -4.11 1.51
N PRO A 228 13.73 -5.06 1.59
CA PRO A 228 12.47 -4.86 2.29
C PRO A 228 12.61 -4.42 3.75
N ALA A 229 13.75 -4.72 4.40
CA ALA A 229 14.04 -4.27 5.76
C ALA A 229 14.36 -2.76 5.84
N ALA A 230 14.67 -2.11 4.72
CA ALA A 230 15.06 -0.70 4.67
C ALA A 230 13.87 0.28 4.63
N PHE A 231 12.63 -0.21 4.59
CA PHE A 231 11.42 0.61 4.60
C PHE A 231 10.26 -0.14 5.26
N ARG A 232 9.26 0.61 5.74
CA ARG A 232 7.99 0.05 6.22
C ARG A 232 7.02 -0.04 5.06
N ARG A 233 6.13 -1.05 5.07
CA ARG A 233 4.93 -1.08 4.22
C ARG A 233 3.75 -0.70 5.08
N ILE A 234 3.15 0.45 4.80
CA ILE A 234 2.01 0.98 5.53
C ILE A 234 0.83 0.99 4.59
N SER A 235 -0.32 0.50 5.06
CA SER A 235 -1.55 0.60 4.30
C SER A 235 -2.08 2.02 4.37
N TYR A 236 -2.63 2.48 3.25
CA TYR A 236 -3.36 3.72 3.17
C TYR A 236 -4.78 3.43 2.73
N ARG A 237 -5.70 4.26 3.21
CA ARG A 237 -7.08 4.33 2.72
C ARG A 237 -7.44 5.77 2.46
N ARG A 238 -8.45 6.01 1.64
CA ARG A 238 -9.04 7.34 1.56
C ARG A 238 -9.79 7.65 2.85
N ASP A 239 -9.80 8.90 3.27
CA ASP A 239 -10.46 9.32 4.52
C ASP A 239 -11.96 8.96 4.56
N TRP A 240 -12.63 9.07 3.41
CA TRP A 240 -14.03 8.67 3.20
C TRP A 240 -14.24 7.17 3.03
N GLU A 241 -13.19 6.38 2.77
CA GLU A 241 -13.32 4.93 2.75
C GLU A 241 -13.56 4.43 4.17
N PRO A 242 -14.59 3.60 4.41
CA PRO A 242 -14.86 3.08 5.73
C PRO A 242 -13.64 2.29 6.24
N GLU A 243 -13.34 2.45 7.53
CA GLU A 243 -12.27 1.66 8.13
C GLU A 243 -12.60 0.16 8.00
N PRO A 244 -11.67 -0.65 7.48
CA PRO A 244 -11.95 -2.06 7.29
C PRO A 244 -12.21 -2.71 8.63
N ARG A 245 -13.34 -3.39 8.70
CA ARG A 245 -13.75 -4.09 9.91
C ARG A 245 -12.99 -5.41 10.00
N PRO A 246 -12.50 -5.80 11.18
CA PRO A 246 -12.02 -7.15 11.40
C PRO A 246 -13.09 -8.16 11.00
N VAL A 247 -12.72 -9.11 10.14
CA VAL A 247 -13.57 -10.24 9.75
C VAL A 247 -12.80 -11.55 9.91
N ALA A 248 -13.50 -12.61 10.27
CA ALA A 248 -13.02 -13.98 10.14
C ALA A 248 -13.69 -14.61 8.91
N ALA A 249 -12.88 -15.04 7.95
CA ALA A 249 -13.35 -15.53 6.65
C ALA A 249 -13.06 -17.02 6.48
N PHE A 250 -14.10 -17.80 6.21
CA PHE A 250 -14.03 -19.26 6.18
C PHE A 250 -14.36 -19.81 4.80
N ARG A 251 -13.65 -20.87 4.40
CA ARG A 251 -14.04 -21.73 3.28
C ARG A 251 -14.90 -22.86 3.84
N LEU A 252 -16.04 -23.13 3.21
CA LEU A 252 -16.85 -24.28 3.56
C LEU A 252 -16.33 -25.47 2.78
N LEU A 253 -15.76 -26.44 3.47
CA LEU A 253 -15.15 -27.63 2.87
C LEU A 253 -15.98 -28.88 3.17
N GLN A 254 -15.86 -29.89 2.31
CA GLN A 254 -16.31 -31.23 2.65
C GLN A 254 -15.41 -31.81 3.75
N LEU A 255 -15.83 -32.94 4.33
CA LEU A 255 -15.07 -33.59 5.40
C LEU A 255 -13.68 -34.07 4.94
N ASP A 256 -13.48 -34.23 3.63
CA ASP A 256 -12.18 -34.54 3.03
C ASP A 256 -11.19 -33.36 3.08
N GLY A 257 -11.66 -32.14 3.36
CA GLY A 257 -10.85 -30.92 3.38
C GLY A 257 -10.34 -30.45 2.01
N GLU A 258 -10.59 -31.19 0.94
CA GLU A 258 -10.06 -30.89 -0.39
C GLU A 258 -11.06 -30.11 -1.25
N ARG A 259 -12.36 -30.42 -1.11
CA ARG A 259 -13.40 -29.87 -1.98
C ARG A 259 -14.29 -28.89 -1.24
N PHE A 260 -14.78 -27.89 -1.97
CA PHE A 260 -15.80 -26.99 -1.42
C PHE A 260 -17.09 -27.75 -1.10
N ARG A 261 -17.64 -27.50 0.08
CA ARG A 261 -19.04 -27.79 0.37
C ARG A 261 -19.89 -26.64 -0.17
N ILE A 262 -20.70 -26.96 -1.16
CA ILE A 262 -21.50 -25.99 -1.91
C ILE A 262 -22.93 -25.98 -1.36
N PHE A 263 -23.44 -24.80 -1.03
CA PHE A 263 -24.83 -24.59 -0.64
C PHE A 263 -25.56 -23.68 -1.63
N SER A 264 -26.82 -23.98 -1.92
CA SER A 264 -27.69 -23.07 -2.66
C SER A 264 -27.83 -21.73 -1.92
N THR A 265 -27.91 -20.63 -2.64
CA THR A 265 -28.15 -19.29 -2.07
C THR A 265 -29.44 -19.22 -1.27
N ARG A 266 -30.45 -20.03 -1.62
CA ARG A 266 -31.70 -20.17 -0.86
C ARG A 266 -31.50 -20.74 0.55
N ARG A 267 -30.35 -21.36 0.82
CA ARG A 267 -29.98 -21.92 2.13
C ARG A 267 -29.11 -20.96 2.97
N ALA A 268 -29.02 -19.67 2.61
CA ALA A 268 -28.23 -18.70 3.36
C ALA A 268 -28.54 -18.73 4.87
N CYS A 269 -29.82 -18.65 5.26
CA CYS A 269 -30.21 -18.69 6.67
C CYS A 269 -29.75 -19.99 7.37
N ALA A 270 -29.82 -21.14 6.69
CA ALA A 270 -29.35 -22.40 7.24
C ALA A 270 -27.82 -22.43 7.41
N VAL A 271 -27.07 -21.88 6.45
CA VAL A 271 -25.60 -21.76 6.57
C VAL A 271 -25.21 -20.83 7.72
N ALA A 272 -25.88 -19.69 7.86
CA ALA A 272 -25.68 -18.80 8.99
C ALA A 272 -26.00 -19.50 10.32
N GLY A 273 -27.09 -20.29 10.38
CA GLY A 273 -27.45 -21.08 11.56
C GLY A 273 -26.42 -22.14 11.93
N MET A 274 -25.88 -22.87 10.94
CA MET A 274 -24.81 -23.86 11.18
C MET A 274 -23.56 -23.19 11.74
N LEU A 275 -23.16 -22.04 11.17
CA LEU A 275 -22.00 -21.28 11.67
C LEU A 275 -22.24 -20.72 13.07
N ARG A 276 -23.45 -20.20 13.34
CA ARG A 276 -23.82 -19.74 14.67
C ARG A 276 -23.73 -20.87 15.70
N HIS A 277 -24.25 -22.05 15.37
CA HIS A 277 -24.22 -23.20 16.27
C HIS A 277 -22.80 -23.67 16.57
N ILE A 278 -21.97 -23.90 15.54
CA ILE A 278 -20.58 -24.34 15.77
C ILE A 278 -19.79 -23.28 16.56
N THR A 279 -20.02 -22.00 16.28
CA THR A 279 -19.37 -20.91 17.02
C THR A 279 -19.75 -20.90 18.49
N ALA A 280 -21.02 -21.15 18.82
CA ALA A 280 -21.48 -21.21 20.21
C ALA A 280 -20.88 -22.42 20.95
N THR A 281 -20.87 -23.59 20.33
CA THR A 281 -20.28 -24.80 20.90
C THR A 281 -18.78 -24.62 21.16
N THR A 282 -18.03 -24.13 20.17
CA THR A 282 -16.59 -23.89 20.30
C THR A 282 -16.29 -22.78 21.34
N ALA A 283 -17.13 -21.75 21.45
CA ALA A 283 -16.96 -20.72 22.48
C ALA A 283 -17.10 -21.30 23.89
N GLN A 284 -18.08 -22.18 24.11
CA GLN A 284 -18.24 -22.90 25.38
C GLN A 284 -17.03 -23.80 25.69
N GLU A 285 -16.57 -24.57 24.70
CA GLU A 285 -15.41 -25.45 24.83
C GLU A 285 -14.10 -24.70 25.12
N THR A 286 -13.99 -23.46 24.63
CA THR A 286 -12.83 -22.58 24.87
C THR A 286 -13.01 -21.62 26.04
N GLY A 287 -14.04 -21.84 26.87
CA GLY A 287 -14.18 -21.19 28.18
C GLY A 287 -14.91 -19.85 28.20
N TRP A 288 -15.68 -19.50 27.17
CA TRP A 288 -16.57 -18.34 27.24
C TRP A 288 -17.73 -18.60 28.20
N SER A 289 -18.15 -17.60 28.98
CA SER A 289 -19.31 -17.71 29.87
C SER A 289 -20.60 -17.94 29.08
N GLU A 290 -21.56 -18.66 29.69
CA GLU A 290 -22.87 -18.90 29.05
C GLU A 290 -23.57 -17.59 28.68
N ASP A 291 -23.49 -16.58 29.54
CA ASP A 291 -24.05 -15.25 29.31
C ASP A 291 -23.44 -14.56 28.07
N ARG A 292 -22.11 -14.61 27.92
CA ARG A 292 -21.42 -14.05 26.75
C ARG A 292 -21.78 -14.81 25.48
N VAL A 293 -21.92 -16.14 25.54
CA VAL A 293 -22.34 -16.94 24.37
C VAL A 293 -23.79 -16.60 23.99
N GLY A 294 -24.69 -16.52 24.97
CA GLY A 294 -26.09 -16.14 24.79
C GLY A 294 -26.23 -14.79 24.11
N THR A 295 -25.58 -13.76 24.66
CA THR A 295 -25.67 -12.39 24.15
C THR A 295 -24.86 -12.19 22.86
N PHE A 296 -23.58 -12.54 22.85
CA PHE A 296 -22.66 -12.17 21.77
C PHE A 296 -22.73 -13.07 20.53
N ILE A 297 -23.20 -14.32 20.66
CA ILE A 297 -23.23 -15.30 19.55
C ILE A 297 -24.66 -15.62 19.15
N LEU A 298 -25.49 -15.99 20.14
CA LEU A 298 -26.86 -16.44 19.90
C LEU A 298 -27.85 -15.26 19.75
N GLY A 299 -27.54 -14.12 20.36
CA GLY A 299 -28.34 -12.90 20.27
C GLY A 299 -29.49 -12.83 21.29
N HIS A 300 -29.41 -13.58 22.39
CA HIS A 300 -30.38 -13.59 23.47
C HIS A 300 -29.95 -12.64 24.59
N GLY A 301 -30.77 -11.64 24.90
CA GLY A 301 -30.59 -10.76 26.06
C GLY A 301 -31.35 -11.28 27.29
N GLU A 302 -32.24 -12.23 27.09
CA GLU A 302 -33.02 -12.89 28.13
C GLU A 302 -32.23 -13.97 28.92
N SER A 303 -32.57 -14.12 30.20
CA SER A 303 -32.27 -15.34 30.95
C SER A 303 -33.17 -16.49 30.48
N ARG A 304 -32.75 -17.74 30.67
CA ARG A 304 -33.50 -18.95 30.23
C ARG A 304 -34.95 -19.03 30.73
N ASP A 305 -35.26 -18.33 31.83
CA ASP A 305 -36.58 -18.33 32.46
C ASP A 305 -37.50 -17.18 32.00
N ASP A 306 -37.00 -16.26 31.17
CA ASP A 306 -37.79 -15.15 30.65
C ASP A 306 -38.51 -15.55 29.35
N SER A 307 -39.80 -15.27 29.28
CA SER A 307 -40.66 -15.67 28.16
C SER A 307 -40.67 -14.65 27.01
N SER A 308 -40.07 -13.48 27.24
CA SER A 308 -40.01 -12.39 26.26
C SER A 308 -38.64 -12.26 25.63
N HIS A 309 -38.58 -12.26 24.29
CA HIS A 309 -37.33 -12.07 23.57
C HIS A 309 -36.85 -10.62 23.73
N GLN A 310 -35.66 -10.45 24.31
CA GLN A 310 -34.96 -9.19 24.43
C GLN A 310 -33.83 -9.13 23.38
N PRO A 311 -33.97 -8.29 22.35
CA PRO A 311 -32.94 -8.17 21.33
C PRO A 311 -31.69 -7.54 21.93
N VAL A 312 -30.55 -8.20 21.78
CA VAL A 312 -29.26 -7.59 22.11
C VAL A 312 -28.83 -6.59 21.04
N GLY A 313 -27.96 -5.65 21.42
CA GLY A 313 -27.39 -4.63 20.53
C GLY A 313 -26.55 -5.19 19.37
N ARG A 314 -25.90 -4.28 18.65
CA ARG A 314 -25.11 -4.60 17.43
C ARG A 314 -23.65 -5.00 17.73
N GLU A 315 -23.28 -5.02 19.00
CA GLU A 315 -22.00 -5.57 19.49
C GLU A 315 -22.12 -7.09 19.69
N ARG A 316 -22.27 -7.81 18.57
CA ARG A 316 -22.38 -9.28 18.53
C ARG A 316 -21.85 -9.84 17.23
N PHE A 317 -21.60 -11.14 17.16
CA PHE A 317 -21.27 -11.78 15.88
C PHE A 317 -22.45 -11.74 14.89
N ALA A 318 -22.11 -11.38 13.65
CA ALA A 318 -22.94 -11.53 12.48
C ALA A 318 -22.34 -12.59 11.56
N PHE A 319 -23.15 -13.58 11.19
CA PHE A 319 -22.78 -14.71 10.34
C PHE A 319 -23.31 -14.48 8.93
N VAL A 320 -22.41 -14.24 7.97
CA VAL A 320 -22.75 -13.87 6.60
C VAL A 320 -22.28 -14.95 5.62
N PRO A 321 -23.17 -15.81 5.14
CA PRO A 321 -22.89 -16.69 4.02
C PRO A 321 -22.57 -15.86 2.76
N LEU A 322 -21.52 -16.23 2.04
CA LEU A 322 -21.07 -15.53 0.84
C LEU A 322 -21.37 -16.34 -0.44
N PRO A 323 -22.39 -15.93 -1.22
CA PRO A 323 -22.55 -16.39 -2.60
C PRO A 323 -21.33 -16.00 -3.44
N SER A 324 -20.92 -16.88 -4.37
CA SER A 324 -19.84 -16.57 -5.30
C SER A 324 -20.37 -15.79 -6.50
N LEU A 325 -19.65 -14.76 -6.97
CA LEU A 325 -19.93 -14.15 -8.28
C LEU A 325 -19.26 -14.98 -9.37
N GLU A 326 -20.04 -15.48 -10.32
CA GLU A 326 -19.56 -16.36 -11.39
C GLU A 326 -19.77 -15.71 -12.76
N LYS A 327 -18.78 -15.84 -13.64
CA LYS A 327 -18.89 -15.44 -15.05
C LYS A 327 -19.31 -16.67 -15.86
N ARG A 328 -20.46 -16.62 -16.53
CA ARG A 328 -20.86 -17.71 -17.43
C ARG A 328 -20.07 -17.58 -18.76
N GLN A 329 -19.74 -18.70 -19.39
CA GLN A 329 -18.82 -18.73 -20.54
C GLN A 329 -19.40 -18.16 -21.86
N LYS A 330 -20.57 -17.52 -21.86
CA LYS A 330 -21.08 -16.84 -23.07
C LYS A 330 -20.49 -15.44 -23.17
N GLU A 331 -19.92 -15.12 -24.33
CA GLU A 331 -19.55 -13.75 -24.71
C GLU A 331 -20.73 -12.80 -24.45
N GLY A 332 -20.46 -11.71 -23.74
CA GLY A 332 -21.47 -10.73 -23.33
C GLY A 332 -22.31 -11.09 -22.10
N SER A 333 -22.10 -12.24 -21.44
CA SER A 333 -22.91 -12.60 -20.26
C SER A 333 -22.50 -11.84 -18.99
N ALA A 334 -23.52 -11.31 -18.29
CA ALA A 334 -23.37 -10.65 -17.01
C ALA A 334 -22.90 -11.63 -15.91
N HIS A 335 -22.26 -11.09 -14.87
CA HIS A 335 -21.97 -11.86 -13.66
C HIS A 335 -23.27 -12.39 -13.05
N VAL A 336 -23.29 -13.67 -12.69
CA VAL A 336 -24.42 -14.30 -12.00
C VAL A 336 -24.05 -14.62 -10.57
N VAL A 337 -25.05 -14.59 -9.69
CA VAL A 337 -24.89 -15.02 -8.30
C VAL A 337 -24.91 -16.55 -8.27
N GLY A 338 -23.74 -17.13 -8.05
CA GLY A 338 -23.51 -18.54 -7.85
C GLY A 338 -23.75 -18.99 -6.40
N PRO A 339 -23.42 -20.25 -6.07
CA PRO A 339 -23.71 -20.82 -4.77
C PRO A 339 -22.80 -20.28 -3.66
N ILE A 340 -23.19 -20.55 -2.42
CA ILE A 340 -22.43 -20.25 -1.21
C ILE A 340 -21.34 -21.30 -1.04
N ARG A 341 -20.09 -20.85 -0.91
CA ARG A 341 -18.90 -21.69 -0.66
C ARG A 341 -17.99 -21.15 0.45
N ARG A 342 -18.31 -19.96 0.94
CA ARG A 342 -17.55 -19.21 1.93
C ARG A 342 -18.52 -18.53 2.88
N ALA A 343 -18.03 -18.12 4.03
CA ALA A 343 -18.77 -17.31 4.97
C ALA A 343 -17.86 -16.32 5.69
N LEU A 344 -18.44 -15.24 6.19
CA LEU A 344 -17.79 -14.27 7.06
C LEU A 344 -18.44 -14.28 8.42
N VAL A 345 -17.61 -14.09 9.45
CA VAL A 345 -18.03 -13.69 10.79
C VAL A 345 -17.42 -12.32 11.05
N PHE A 346 -18.24 -11.37 11.46
CA PHE A 346 -17.81 -10.01 11.80
C PHE A 346 -18.68 -9.43 12.93
N VAL A 347 -18.24 -8.33 13.53
CA VAL A 347 -19.04 -7.61 14.54
C VAL A 347 -19.53 -6.29 13.93
N PRO A 348 -20.85 -6.05 13.86
CA PRO A 348 -21.40 -4.83 13.25
C PRO A 348 -21.01 -3.52 13.96
N GLU A 349 -20.91 -3.49 15.29
CA GLU A 349 -20.53 -2.32 16.09
C GLU A 349 -19.67 -2.75 17.30
N GLY A 350 -18.96 -1.81 17.95
CA GLY A 350 -18.21 -2.08 19.20
C GLY A 350 -16.76 -2.53 19.05
N GLY A 351 -16.26 -2.76 17.82
CA GLY A 351 -14.80 -2.90 17.59
C GLY A 351 -14.13 -4.11 18.26
N ALA A 352 -14.88 -5.18 18.57
CA ALA A 352 -14.41 -6.39 19.27
C ALA A 352 -13.43 -7.24 18.44
N THR A 353 -12.24 -6.69 18.21
CA THR A 353 -11.15 -7.28 17.41
C THR A 353 -10.69 -8.60 18.01
N ASP A 354 -10.60 -8.69 19.34
CA ASP A 354 -10.21 -9.91 20.05
C ASP A 354 -11.18 -11.06 19.82
N ALA A 355 -12.48 -10.78 19.73
CA ALA A 355 -13.48 -11.79 19.43
C ALA A 355 -13.33 -12.32 17.99
N ILE A 356 -13.00 -11.45 17.04
CA ILE A 356 -12.74 -11.85 15.66
C ILE A 356 -11.43 -12.64 15.54
N GLU A 357 -10.37 -12.25 16.26
CA GLU A 357 -9.14 -13.03 16.32
C GLU A 357 -9.35 -14.39 16.98
N TRP A 358 -10.18 -14.47 18.03
CA TRP A 358 -10.62 -15.74 18.60
C TRP A 358 -11.35 -16.60 17.56
N ALA A 359 -12.29 -16.02 16.80
CA ALA A 359 -13.02 -16.75 15.77
C ALA A 359 -12.10 -17.28 14.66
N LYS A 360 -11.10 -16.51 14.22
CA LYS A 360 -10.10 -16.96 13.22
C LYS A 360 -9.26 -18.14 13.68
N ARG A 361 -9.03 -18.28 14.99
CA ARG A 361 -8.15 -19.31 15.56
C ARG A 361 -8.89 -20.60 15.91
N ASN A 362 -10.16 -20.51 16.28
CA ASN A 362 -10.89 -21.63 16.87
C ASN A 362 -11.99 -22.22 15.95
N LEU A 363 -12.42 -21.49 14.91
CA LEU A 363 -13.36 -21.97 13.90
C LEU A 363 -12.62 -22.32 12.60
#